data_AF-A0A972J5R9-F1
#
_entry.id   AF-A0A972J5R9-F1
#
_cell.length_a   1.000
_cell.length_b   1.000
_cell.length_c   1.000
_cell.angle_alpha   90.00
_cell.angle_beta   90.00
_cell.angle_gamma   90.00
#
_symmetry.space_group_name_H-M   'P 1'
#
loop_
_entity.id
_entity.type
_entity.pdbx_description
1 polymer ?
#
loop_
_entity_poly.entity_id
_entity_poly.type
_entity_poly.pdbx_seq_one_letter_code
_entity_poly.pdbx_strand_id
1 'polypeptide(L)' 'MAGKIRQMIDSIINQRAKDNPMLERVIKTKLILKGINPAKFTLQSDDDPVVIGKLEKMMQELK' A
#
# COMPACT_ATOMS: atom_id res chain seq x y z
N MET A 1 -0.81 -14.48 6.24
CA MET A 1 -2.27 -14.64 6.14
C MET A 1 -2.61 -13.99 4.83
N ALA A 2 -2.73 -14.76 3.75
CA ALA A 2 -2.76 -14.23 2.39
C ALA A 2 -3.65 -12.99 2.26
N GLY A 3 -3.16 -11.97 1.54
CA GLY A 3 -3.87 -10.70 1.35
C GLY A 3 -3.61 -9.60 2.38
N LYS A 4 -2.75 -9.79 3.39
CA LYS A 4 -2.40 -8.73 4.36
C LYS A 4 -1.75 -7.53 3.64
N ILE A 5 -0.86 -7.78 2.68
CA ILE A 5 -0.25 -6.71 1.88
C ILE A 5 -1.33 -5.87 1.17
N ARG A 6 -2.33 -6.52 0.59
CA ARG A 6 -3.43 -5.83 -0.09
C ARG A 6 -4.21 -4.93 0.88
N GLN A 7 -4.58 -5.46 2.05
CA GLN A 7 -5.28 -4.71 3.09
C GLN A 7 -4.47 -3.50 3.59
N MET A 8 -3.16 -3.65 3.75
CA MET A 8 -2.28 -2.56 4.15
C MET A 8 -2.21 -1.45 3.09
N ILE A 9 -2.10 -1.83 1.81
CA ILE A 9 -2.10 -0.88 0.69
C ILE A 9 -3.42 -0.10 0.65
N ASP A 10 -4.56 -0.81 0.73
CA ASP A 10 -5.88 -0.19 0.73
C ASP A 10 -6.04 0.77 1.94
N SER A 11 -5.52 0.38 3.11
CA SER A 11 -5.50 1.26 4.30
C SER A 11 -4.68 2.53 4.09
N ILE A 12 -3.47 2.42 3.51
CA ILE A 12 -2.61 3.58 3.20
C ILE A 12 -3.31 4.52 2.21
N ILE A 13 -3.93 3.96 1.18
CA ILE A 13 -4.65 4.75 0.18
C ILE A 13 -5.84 5.46 0.82
N ASN A 14 -6.70 4.75 1.56
CA ASN A 14 -7.90 5.34 2.17
C ASN A 14 -7.55 6.45 3.18
N GLN A 15 -6.56 6.23 4.05
CA GLN A 15 -6.15 7.22 5.04
C GLN A 15 -5.56 8.49 4.41
N ARG A 16 -4.82 8.36 3.30
CA ARG A 16 -4.13 9.49 2.65
C ARG A 16 -4.99 10.18 1.60
N ALA A 17 -5.83 9.45 0.87
CA ALA A 17 -6.63 9.99 -0.22
C ALA A 17 -7.88 10.70 0.28
N LYS A 18 -8.50 10.27 1.40
CA LYS A 18 -9.77 10.84 1.93
C LYS A 18 -10.80 11.06 0.81
N ASP A 19 -11.03 10.01 0.01
CA ASP A 19 -11.92 9.99 -1.16
C ASP A 19 -11.54 10.93 -2.32
N ASN A 20 -10.32 11.49 -2.30
CA ASN A 20 -9.80 12.29 -3.41
C ASN A 20 -9.12 11.39 -4.47
N PRO A 21 -9.69 11.26 -5.68
CA PRO A 21 -9.18 10.37 -6.72
C PRO A 21 -7.82 10.83 -7.27
N MET A 22 -7.50 12.12 -7.19
CA MET A 22 -6.19 12.65 -7.60
C MET A 22 -5.11 12.22 -6.61
N LEU A 23 -5.38 12.33 -5.31
CA LEU A 23 -4.47 11.84 -4.27
C LEU A 23 -4.28 10.32 -4.34
N GLU A 24 -5.35 9.56 -4.56
CA GLU A 24 -5.25 8.11 -4.75
C GLU A 24 -4.25 7.73 -5.85
N ARG A 25 -4.32 8.40 -7.01
CA ARG A 25 -3.38 8.18 -8.12
C ARG A 25 -1.94 8.52 -7.71
N VAL A 26 -1.73 9.65 -7.04
CA VAL A 26 -0.41 10.06 -6.56
C VAL A 26 0.16 9.05 -5.56
N ILE A 27 -0.65 8.54 -4.62
CA ILE A 27 -0.24 7.55 -3.63
C ILE A 27 0.12 6.22 -4.31
N LYS A 28 -0.70 5.74 -5.27
CA LYS A 28 -0.40 4.54 -6.06
C LYS A 28 0.91 4.68 -6.82
N THR A 29 1.16 5.83 -7.45
CA THR A 29 2.42 6.12 -8.10
C THR A 29 3.59 6.11 -7.10
N LYS A 30 3.42 6.72 -5.92
CA LYS A 30 4.45 6.71 -4.86
C LYS A 30 4.79 5.29 -4.40
N LEU A 31 3.79 4.43 -4.25
CA LEU A 31 3.98 3.00 -3.92
C LEU A 31 4.82 2.30 -5.00
N ILE A 32 4.48 2.51 -6.27
CA ILE A 32 5.21 1.93 -7.41
C ILE A 32 6.67 2.40 -7.42
N LEU A 33 6.91 3.70 -7.19
CA LEU A 33 8.26 4.26 -7.10
C LEU A 33 9.08 3.70 -5.92
N LYS A 34 8.42 3.31 -4.81
CA LYS A 34 9.06 2.58 -3.71
C LYS A 34 9.19 1.07 -3.97
N GLY A 35 8.89 0.62 -5.19
CA GLY A 35 9.03 -0.77 -5.64
C GLY A 35 7.87 -1.68 -5.22
N ILE A 36 6.73 -1.12 -4.82
CA ILE A 36 5.53 -1.86 -4.43
C ILE A 36 4.45 -1.55 -5.46
N ASN A 37 4.11 -2.50 -6.33
CA ASN A 37 3.03 -2.31 -7.29
C ASN A 37 1.70 -2.80 -6.70
N PRO A 38 0.74 -1.91 -6.35
CA PRO A 38 -0.56 -2.30 -5.78
C PRO A 38 -1.34 -3.30 -6.63
N ALA A 39 -1.22 -3.22 -7.95
CA ALA A 39 -1.96 -4.08 -8.88
C ALA A 39 -1.49 -5.54 -8.85
N LYS A 40 -0.30 -5.82 -8.29
CA LYS A 40 0.23 -7.19 -8.16
C LYS A 40 -0.27 -7.92 -6.91
N PHE A 41 -0.89 -7.21 -5.97
CA PHE A 41 -1.34 -7.78 -4.71
C PHE A 41 -2.86 -7.97 -4.72
N THR A 42 -3.27 -9.19 -4.41
CA THR A 42 -4.68 -9.59 -4.33
C THR A 42 -4.96 -10.07 -2.90
N LEU A 43 -6.23 -10.35 -2.58
CA LEU A 43 -6.59 -10.92 -1.28
C LEU A 43 -6.06 -12.35 -1.08
N GLN A 44 -5.49 -12.96 -2.12
CA GLN A 44 -4.95 -14.32 -2.10
C GLN A 44 -3.43 -14.34 -2.34
N SER A 45 -2.79 -13.18 -2.56
CA SER A 45 -1.35 -13.14 -2.75
C SER A 45 -0.63 -13.45 -1.44
N ASP A 46 0.43 -14.26 -1.52
CA ASP A 46 1.31 -14.53 -0.39
C ASP A 46 1.91 -13.24 0.15
N ASP A 47 2.05 -13.20 1.48
CA ASP A 47 2.61 -12.06 2.17
C ASP A 47 4.13 -12.19 2.25
N ASP A 48 4.84 -11.36 1.48
CA ASP A 48 6.27 -11.19 1.63
C ASP A 48 6.57 -10.25 2.82
N PRO A 49 7.31 -10.72 3.85
CA PRO A 49 7.68 -9.91 5.00
C PRO A 49 8.50 -8.66 4.63
N VAL A 50 9.26 -8.68 3.53
CA VAL A 50 10.01 -7.52 3.03
C VAL A 50 9.07 -6.42 2.54
N VAL A 51 7.99 -6.80 1.85
CA VAL A 51 6.97 -5.85 1.38
C VAL A 51 6.19 -5.27 2.56
N ILE A 52 5.82 -6.11 3.53
CA ILE A 52 5.18 -5.67 4.76
C ILE A 52 6.03 -4.63 5.47
N GLY A 53 7.33 -4.89 5.67
CA GLY A 53 8.23 -3.93 6.34
C GLY A 53 8.33 -2.59 5.61
N LYS A 54 8.27 -2.57 4.27
CA LYS A 54 8.22 -1.31 3.49
C LYS A 54 6.91 -0.55 3.71
N LEU A 55 5.79 -1.26 3.77
CA LEU A 55 4.47 -0.66 4.02
C LEU A 55 4.36 -0.11 5.45
N GLU A 56 4.88 -0.84 6.44
CA GLU A 56 4.94 -0.38 7.83
C GLU A 56 5.77 0.90 7.96
N LYS A 57 6.95 0.97 7.32
CA LYS A 57 7.75 2.21 7.27
C LYS A 57 6.96 3.37 6.67
N MET A 58 6.23 3.12 5.59
CA MET A 58 5.38 4.15 4.96
C MET A 58 4.21 4.59 5.85
N MET A 59 3.73 3.70 6.72
CA MET A 59 2.75 4.05 7.75
C MET A 59 3.37 4.84 8.92
N GLN A 60 4.62 4.57 9.29
CA GLN A 60 5.31 5.33 10.35
C GLN A 60 5.74 6.73 9.88
N GLU A 61 6.09 6.91 8.60
CA GLU A 61 6.30 8.23 7.97
C GLU A 61 5.05 9.16 8.05
N LEU A 62 3.91 8.70 8.57
CA LEU A 62 2.68 9.49 8.74
C LEU A 62 2.51 10.13 10.12
N LYS A 63 3.24 9.69 11.14
CA LYS A 63 3.24 10.32 12.47
C LYS A 63 4.18 11.52 12.48
#